data_AF-A0A6C0B215-F1
#
_entry.id   AF-A0A6C0B215-F1
#
_cell.length_a   1.000
_cell.length_b   1.000
_cell.length_c   1.000
_cell.angle_alpha   90.00
_cell.angle_beta   90.00
_cell.angle_gamma   90.00
#
_symmetry.space_group_name_H-M   'P 1'
#
loop_
_entity.id
_entity.type
_entity.pdbx_description
1 polymer ?
#
loop_
_entity_poly.entity_id
_entity_poly.type
_entity_poly.pdbx_seq_one_letter_code
_entity_poly.pdbx_strand_id
1 'polypeptide(L)'
;MPGGLMQLVNKGAQDQLVTGSPSFTHFRSVYKRHTEFAMEHFRLDFRSTNLDLNPTISKSMRVKVDRNAQMLHDCYVHVSLPDIYSPVAPVTLGRHVELAPDATGIGYEFQWIPNLGYNMIQSVSLLINGTTIVRHTGEWMKLYSYITYNANKRRIIDGMIGNVPELYDPANAYNRRNQYPHSITTSTAVAQPSILARDLVIPLHFWFCEDVGTALPLVALQYSEVEIVVEFAPIYDLFTVRDVRDSSASIFDSSPGTFGQRIRADPASSQFAMSNFLSPPSVGGASINTSLVTWALNPYIEANYIFLGDAEVVQLAKSDNSFKIKDNRVVTVPGLYGAGNDIELVLVNLCTRVVWVAQRSDVVANNGVDNYTNQLKNPYGPYQAGIMTPWYSSGSAVGQNQSAFDSLIDGVIVFDGAERFNAKTFDFFKYLENYRHHNGNVSVLPGIYTYSFALEHDTPQPTGHVNGSMFNKTILRLTLQDPPFTQNPLVLQGCILKSTALSAAPVNVTNNTPGDIPGRGLRPDQVISVVTKPADAVRPYTYTVTVYVESYNFLRITRGIANVVFSS
;
A
#
# COMPACT_ATOMS: atom_id res chain seq x y z
N MET A 1 40.51 -42.04 -31.24
CA MET A 1 39.51 -41.07 -31.75
C MET A 1 39.46 -39.88 -30.80
N PRO A 2 39.24 -38.65 -31.28
CA PRO A 2 39.03 -37.50 -30.40
C PRO A 2 37.73 -37.65 -29.59
N GLY A 3 37.75 -37.22 -28.32
CA GLY A 3 36.68 -37.50 -27.35
C GLY A 3 35.27 -37.05 -27.77
N GLY A 4 35.15 -35.90 -28.43
CA GLY A 4 33.86 -35.40 -28.91
C GLY A 4 33.26 -36.25 -30.05
N LEU A 5 34.08 -36.82 -30.92
CA LEU A 5 33.62 -37.71 -31.99
C LEU A 5 33.11 -39.04 -31.40
N MET A 6 33.80 -39.57 -30.40
CA MET A 6 33.40 -40.80 -29.70
C MET A 6 32.01 -40.66 -29.06
N GLN A 7 31.67 -39.50 -28.51
CA GLN A 7 30.33 -39.21 -27.97
C GLN A 7 29.25 -39.18 -29.05
N LEU A 8 29.54 -38.61 -30.23
CA LEU A 8 28.56 -38.52 -31.33
C LEU A 8 28.28 -39.85 -32.01
N VAL A 9 29.27 -40.76 -32.04
CA VAL A 9 29.15 -42.09 -32.65
C VAL A 9 28.37 -43.06 -31.77
N ASN A 10 28.50 -42.95 -30.45
CA ASN A 10 27.83 -43.84 -29.51
C ASN A 10 26.39 -43.40 -29.22
N LYS A 11 25.46 -43.69 -30.15
CA LYS A 11 24.01 -43.44 -29.99
C LYS A 11 23.20 -44.72 -29.78
N GLY A 12 22.10 -44.62 -29.04
CA GLY A 12 21.16 -45.71 -28.78
C GLY A 12 19.70 -45.32 -29.01
N ALA A 13 18.77 -46.22 -28.65
CA ALA A 13 17.33 -46.01 -28.84
C ALA A 13 16.77 -44.79 -28.09
N GLN A 14 17.39 -44.38 -26.98
CA GLN A 14 16.99 -43.22 -26.19
C GLN A 14 17.24 -41.90 -26.95
N ASP A 15 18.30 -41.84 -27.75
CA ASP A 15 18.67 -40.63 -28.52
C ASP A 15 17.65 -40.29 -29.61
N GLN A 16 16.81 -41.24 -30.00
CA GLN A 16 15.75 -41.03 -30.99
C GLN A 16 14.66 -40.07 -30.48
N LEU A 17 14.40 -40.04 -29.16
CA LEU A 17 13.40 -39.14 -28.55
C LEU A 17 13.86 -37.67 -28.51
N VAL A 18 15.18 -37.44 -28.50
CA VAL A 18 15.75 -36.09 -28.31
C VAL A 18 16.40 -35.56 -29.59
N THR A 19 17.14 -36.41 -30.32
CA THR A 19 17.91 -36.01 -31.52
C THR A 19 17.52 -36.78 -32.78
N GLY A 20 16.50 -37.63 -32.72
CA GLY A 20 15.94 -38.29 -33.90
C GLY A 20 15.18 -37.28 -34.76
N SER A 21 15.57 -37.15 -36.03
CA SER A 21 14.96 -36.22 -36.98
C SER A 21 14.86 -34.77 -36.44
N PRO A 22 16.01 -34.11 -36.16
CA PRO A 22 16.03 -32.83 -35.45
C PRO A 22 15.24 -31.75 -36.19
N SER A 23 14.35 -31.07 -35.46
CA SER A 23 13.48 -30.01 -35.99
C SER A 23 14.11 -28.60 -35.94
N PHE A 24 15.16 -28.42 -35.14
CA PHE A 24 15.92 -27.17 -35.06
C PHE A 24 17.40 -27.45 -34.77
N THR A 25 18.25 -26.44 -34.94
CA THR A 25 19.69 -26.52 -34.64
C THR A 25 20.13 -25.34 -33.80
N HIS A 26 21.03 -25.58 -32.87
CA HIS A 26 21.67 -24.53 -32.07
C HIS A 26 22.76 -23.76 -32.85
N PHE A 27 23.20 -24.28 -33.99
CA PHE A 27 24.36 -23.75 -34.73
C PHE A 27 23.99 -22.84 -35.91
N ARG A 28 22.70 -22.54 -36.09
CA ARG A 28 22.22 -21.59 -37.09
C ARG A 28 21.03 -20.81 -36.54
N SER A 29 21.23 -19.53 -36.27
CA SER A 29 20.13 -18.62 -35.98
C SER A 29 19.43 -18.21 -37.29
N VAL A 30 18.11 -18.37 -37.33
CA VAL A 30 17.25 -17.82 -38.38
C VAL A 30 16.39 -16.75 -37.73
N TYR A 31 16.54 -15.50 -38.16
CA TYR A 31 15.68 -14.41 -37.70
C TYR A 31 14.38 -14.38 -38.50
N LYS A 32 13.28 -14.00 -37.85
CA LYS A 32 12.00 -13.74 -38.52
C LYS A 32 12.00 -12.29 -39.02
N ARG A 33 11.59 -12.07 -40.27
CA ARG A 33 11.33 -10.71 -40.78
C ARG A 33 10.03 -10.21 -40.16
N HIS A 34 9.99 -8.95 -39.71
CA HIS A 34 8.81 -8.29 -39.16
C HIS A 34 8.38 -7.12 -40.06
N THR A 35 7.19 -6.57 -39.82
CA THR A 35 6.71 -5.35 -40.51
C THR A 35 7.50 -4.12 -40.06
N GLU A 36 7.58 -3.11 -40.91
CA GLU A 36 8.27 -1.87 -40.57
C GLU A 36 7.43 -1.05 -39.58
N PHE A 37 8.05 -0.65 -38.47
CA PHE A 37 7.45 0.21 -37.47
C PHE A 37 8.51 1.15 -36.88
N ALA A 38 8.05 2.27 -36.31
CA ALA A 38 8.87 3.18 -35.52
C ALA A 38 8.14 3.52 -34.22
N MET A 39 8.89 3.91 -33.19
CA MET A 39 8.36 4.30 -31.88
C MET A 39 8.88 5.67 -31.48
N GLU A 40 8.02 6.48 -30.88
CA GLU A 40 8.37 7.80 -30.36
C GLU A 40 7.52 8.13 -29.13
N HIS A 41 8.13 8.75 -28.12
CA HIS A 41 7.43 9.22 -26.94
C HIS A 41 6.82 10.59 -27.19
N PHE A 42 5.53 10.72 -26.91
CA PHE A 42 4.82 12.00 -26.92
C PHE A 42 4.35 12.37 -25.51
N ARG A 43 4.46 13.66 -25.21
CA ARG A 43 3.88 14.26 -24.02
C ARG A 43 2.39 14.56 -24.24
N LEU A 44 1.57 14.10 -23.31
CA LEU A 44 0.14 14.37 -23.24
C LEU A 44 -0.14 15.25 -22.01
N ASP A 45 -0.64 16.46 -22.25
CA ASP A 45 -0.90 17.45 -21.22
C ASP A 45 -2.30 17.34 -20.63
N PHE A 46 -2.41 17.52 -19.31
CA PHE A 46 -3.70 17.55 -18.64
C PHE A 46 -4.50 18.80 -19.02
N ARG A 47 -5.81 18.64 -19.23
CA ARG A 47 -6.71 19.74 -19.65
C ARG A 47 -7.14 20.68 -18.50
N SER A 48 -6.71 20.41 -17.27
CA SER A 48 -7.12 21.20 -16.09
C SER A 48 -6.38 22.54 -16.04
N THR A 49 -7.06 23.62 -15.66
CA THR A 49 -6.47 24.97 -15.57
C THR A 49 -5.52 25.12 -14.39
N ASN A 50 -5.86 24.53 -13.25
CA ASN A 50 -4.96 24.43 -12.11
C ASN A 50 -4.42 22.99 -12.09
N LEU A 51 -3.09 22.83 -11.99
CA LEU A 51 -2.42 21.53 -11.96
C LEU A 51 -1.79 21.18 -10.60
N ASP A 52 -1.88 22.08 -9.63
CA ASP A 52 -1.30 21.90 -8.30
C ASP A 52 -2.15 20.96 -7.44
N LEU A 53 -1.53 20.22 -6.53
CA LEU A 53 -2.30 19.38 -5.60
C LEU A 53 -3.01 20.25 -4.55
N ASN A 54 -4.19 19.81 -4.14
CA ASN A 54 -4.87 20.42 -3.01
C ASN A 54 -4.32 19.82 -1.70
N PRO A 55 -4.16 20.62 -0.63
CA PRO A 55 -3.67 20.11 0.64
C PRO A 55 -4.52 18.97 1.22
N THR A 56 -5.86 19.05 1.13
CA THR A 56 -6.77 18.18 1.90
C THR A 56 -7.74 17.38 1.01
N ILE A 57 -7.95 17.78 -0.24
CA ILE A 57 -8.93 17.16 -1.13
C ILE A 57 -8.22 16.45 -2.29
N SER A 58 -8.65 15.23 -2.63
CA SER A 58 -8.17 14.54 -3.83
C SER A 58 -8.47 15.33 -5.10
N LYS A 59 -7.60 15.23 -6.10
CA LYS A 59 -7.73 15.99 -7.35
C LYS A 59 -7.77 15.07 -8.55
N SER A 60 -8.85 15.15 -9.34
CA SER A 60 -8.96 14.44 -10.61
C SER A 60 -8.45 15.29 -11.77
N MET A 61 -7.64 14.69 -12.62
CA MET A 61 -7.12 15.29 -13.84
C MET A 61 -7.36 14.35 -15.01
N ARG A 62 -7.69 14.94 -16.16
CA ARG A 62 -7.99 14.19 -17.39
C ARG A 62 -7.06 14.62 -18.52
N VAL A 63 -6.65 13.64 -19.32
CA VAL A 63 -5.88 13.86 -20.52
C VAL A 63 -6.52 13.09 -21.68
N LYS A 64 -6.56 13.72 -22.84
CA LYS A 64 -6.98 13.06 -24.09
C LYS A 64 -5.75 12.44 -24.73
N VAL A 65 -5.90 11.21 -25.23
CA VAL A 65 -4.90 10.59 -26.10
C VAL A 65 -5.08 11.14 -27.51
N ASP A 66 -4.13 11.95 -27.95
CA ASP A 66 -4.14 12.52 -29.29
C ASP A 66 -3.78 11.47 -30.34
N ARG A 67 -4.30 11.63 -31.57
CA ARG A 67 -4.08 10.66 -32.65
C ARG A 67 -2.83 10.99 -33.47
N ASN A 68 -1.69 11.04 -32.78
CA ASN A 68 -0.40 11.37 -33.42
C ASN A 68 0.18 10.18 -34.20
N ALA A 69 -0.15 8.94 -33.81
CA ALA A 69 0.23 7.71 -34.53
C ALA A 69 -0.89 6.67 -34.53
N GLN A 70 -0.62 5.49 -35.08
CA GLN A 70 -1.63 4.44 -35.29
C GLN A 70 -1.87 3.55 -34.08
N MET A 71 -0.88 3.37 -33.18
CA MET A 71 -1.07 2.65 -31.92
C MET A 71 -0.45 3.38 -30.73
N LEU A 72 -0.96 3.05 -29.54
CA LEU A 72 -0.49 3.53 -28.25
C LEU A 72 0.06 2.36 -27.42
N HIS A 73 1.27 2.54 -26.88
CA HIS A 73 1.94 1.64 -25.95
C HIS A 73 2.52 2.46 -24.79
N ASP A 74 2.91 1.81 -23.69
CA ASP A 74 3.61 2.38 -22.53
C ASP A 74 3.25 3.81 -22.13
N CYS A 75 2.46 3.96 -21.07
CA CYS A 75 2.15 5.26 -20.48
C CYS A 75 2.81 5.44 -19.11
N TYR A 76 3.45 6.59 -18.90
CA TYR A 76 4.07 6.99 -17.64
C TYR A 76 3.51 8.34 -17.18
N VAL A 77 3.16 8.47 -15.91
CA VAL A 77 2.78 9.75 -15.31
C VAL A 77 4.03 10.42 -14.76
N HIS A 78 4.31 11.64 -15.22
CA HIS A 78 5.39 12.45 -14.72
C HIS A 78 4.86 13.49 -13.75
N VAL A 79 5.55 13.68 -12.62
CA VAL A 79 5.24 14.72 -11.63
C VAL A 79 6.52 15.28 -11.03
N SER A 80 6.56 16.59 -10.77
CA SER A 80 7.69 17.26 -10.13
C SER A 80 7.45 17.43 -8.63
N LEU A 81 8.39 16.97 -7.82
CA LEU A 81 8.44 17.22 -6.37
C LEU A 81 9.23 18.49 -6.06
N PRO A 82 8.85 19.26 -5.03
CA PRO A 82 9.56 20.47 -4.63
C PRO A 82 10.75 20.15 -3.73
N ASP A 83 11.62 21.15 -3.54
CA ASP A 83 12.55 21.15 -2.42
C ASP A 83 11.78 21.23 -1.10
N ILE A 84 12.12 20.36 -0.15
CA ILE A 84 11.53 20.37 1.18
C ILE A 84 12.53 20.84 2.22
N TYR A 85 12.12 21.84 2.99
CA TYR A 85 12.84 22.37 4.14
C TYR A 85 12.22 21.82 5.41
N SER A 86 12.96 21.08 6.23
CA SER A 86 12.45 20.59 7.51
C SER A 86 13.14 21.33 8.65
N PRO A 87 12.52 22.40 9.19
CA PRO A 87 13.14 23.24 10.22
C PRO A 87 13.12 22.57 11.61
N VAL A 88 13.66 23.30 12.58
CA VAL A 88 13.58 22.98 14.01
C VAL A 88 12.53 23.88 14.65
N ALA A 89 11.56 23.29 15.33
CA ALA A 89 10.55 23.98 16.11
C ALA A 89 11.07 24.28 17.52
N PRO A 90 10.80 25.46 18.09
CA PRO A 90 11.13 25.76 19.48
C PRO A 90 10.25 24.94 20.43
N VAL A 91 10.80 24.50 21.57
CA VAL A 91 10.07 23.79 22.63
C VAL A 91 10.25 24.47 23.97
N THR A 92 9.27 24.31 24.86
CA THR A 92 9.40 24.80 26.24
C THR A 92 10.37 23.94 27.04
N LEU A 93 11.41 24.57 27.61
CA LEU A 93 12.44 23.93 28.43
C LEU A 93 11.84 23.17 29.63
N GLY A 94 12.36 21.97 29.89
CA GLY A 94 11.96 21.14 31.04
C GLY A 94 10.53 20.59 31.02
N ARG A 95 9.76 20.80 29.93
CA ARG A 95 8.37 20.35 29.82
C ARG A 95 8.24 18.89 29.38
N HIS A 96 9.11 18.45 28.47
CA HIS A 96 9.01 17.15 27.81
C HIS A 96 10.10 16.20 28.31
N VAL A 97 9.71 14.98 28.67
CA VAL A 97 10.60 13.97 29.29
C VAL A 97 11.48 13.28 28.23
N GLU A 98 11.05 13.28 26.98
CA GLU A 98 11.76 12.70 25.83
C GLU A 98 12.96 13.51 25.36
N LEU A 99 13.05 14.78 25.78
CA LEU A 99 14.12 15.68 25.40
C LEU A 99 15.06 15.92 26.59
N ALA A 100 16.29 16.31 26.28
CA ALA A 100 17.21 16.75 27.32
C ALA A 100 16.61 17.99 28.04
N PRO A 101 16.83 18.17 29.36
CA PRO A 101 16.23 19.29 30.10
C PRO A 101 16.59 20.68 29.55
N ASP A 102 17.73 20.79 28.87
CA ASP A 102 18.27 21.97 28.21
C ASP A 102 17.90 22.08 26.72
N ALA A 103 17.12 21.15 26.17
CA ALA A 103 16.74 21.16 24.77
C ALA A 103 15.79 22.34 24.47
N THR A 104 16.21 23.22 23.55
CA THR A 104 15.45 24.41 23.14
C THR A 104 14.62 24.18 21.86
N GLY A 105 14.78 23.04 21.19
CA GLY A 105 14.01 22.74 19.98
C GLY A 105 13.95 21.26 19.62
N ILE A 106 13.00 20.93 18.76
CA ILE A 106 12.80 19.61 18.16
C ILE A 106 12.62 19.74 16.65
N GLY A 107 13.23 18.84 15.88
CA GLY A 107 13.08 18.83 14.43
C GLY A 107 11.75 18.25 13.99
N TYR A 108 11.13 18.85 12.96
CA TYR A 108 9.95 18.27 12.32
C TYR A 108 10.24 16.92 11.64
N GLU A 109 11.48 16.71 11.19
CA GLU A 109 11.93 15.50 10.48
C GLU A 109 10.93 15.04 9.43
N PHE A 110 10.71 15.89 8.41
CA PHE A 110 9.79 15.60 7.32
C PHE A 110 10.20 14.33 6.56
N GLN A 111 9.26 13.44 6.31
CA GLN A 111 9.48 12.24 5.50
C GLN A 111 8.34 12.09 4.50
N TRP A 112 8.67 11.88 3.22
CA TRP A 112 7.68 11.40 2.27
C TRP A 112 7.28 9.97 2.62
N ILE A 113 6.06 9.56 2.26
CA ILE A 113 5.66 8.16 2.42
C ILE A 113 6.49 7.26 1.47
N PRO A 114 6.75 5.99 1.86
CA PRO A 114 7.30 5.00 0.94
C PRO A 114 6.39 4.82 -0.28
N ASN A 115 6.96 4.32 -1.38
CA ASN A 115 6.26 4.17 -2.67
C ASN A 115 5.48 5.41 -3.13
N LEU A 116 6.03 6.61 -2.87
CA LEU A 116 5.36 7.89 -3.06
C LEU A 116 4.60 7.99 -4.39
N GLY A 117 5.22 7.65 -5.51
CA GLY A 117 4.60 7.75 -6.83
C GLY A 117 3.32 6.91 -6.97
N TYR A 118 3.31 5.65 -6.50
CA TYR A 118 2.09 4.84 -6.53
C TYR A 118 1.06 5.31 -5.51
N ASN A 119 1.47 5.63 -4.29
CA ASN A 119 0.55 6.07 -3.24
C ASN A 119 -0.02 7.48 -3.50
N MET A 120 0.65 8.29 -4.32
CA MET A 120 0.13 9.57 -4.80
C MET A 120 -1.06 9.40 -5.76
N ILE A 121 -1.13 8.28 -6.49
CA ILE A 121 -2.25 7.99 -7.37
C ILE A 121 -3.32 7.25 -6.54
N GLN A 122 -4.42 7.91 -6.25
CA GLN A 122 -5.58 7.25 -5.65
C GLN A 122 -6.18 6.25 -6.64
N SER A 123 -6.41 6.68 -7.88
CA SER A 123 -6.81 5.78 -8.97
C SER A 123 -6.44 6.31 -10.35
N VAL A 124 -6.34 5.39 -11.31
CA VAL A 124 -6.17 5.69 -12.72
C VAL A 124 -7.19 4.90 -13.52
N SER A 125 -7.86 5.56 -14.46
CA SER A 125 -8.92 4.98 -15.28
C SER A 125 -8.66 5.26 -16.76
N LEU A 126 -8.86 4.26 -17.60
CA LEU A 126 -8.94 4.43 -19.05
C LEU A 126 -10.40 4.53 -19.46
N LEU A 127 -10.78 5.65 -20.08
CA LEU A 127 -12.12 5.89 -20.57
C LEU A 127 -12.11 5.86 -22.10
N ILE A 128 -13.12 5.23 -22.69
CA ILE A 128 -13.39 5.30 -24.13
C ILE A 128 -14.81 5.83 -24.30
N ASN A 129 -14.97 6.94 -25.01
CA ASN A 129 -16.28 7.61 -25.17
C ASN A 129 -16.97 7.93 -23.83
N GLY A 130 -16.19 8.24 -22.79
CA GLY A 130 -16.68 8.56 -21.45
C GLY A 130 -17.05 7.36 -20.57
N THR A 131 -16.95 6.13 -21.07
CA THR A 131 -17.16 4.92 -20.25
C THR A 131 -15.82 4.35 -19.77
N THR A 132 -15.74 4.00 -18.50
CA THR A 132 -14.53 3.39 -17.92
C THR A 132 -14.39 1.95 -18.39
N ILE A 133 -13.26 1.65 -19.05
CA ILE A 133 -12.93 0.31 -19.54
C ILE A 133 -12.15 -0.48 -18.48
N VAL A 134 -11.15 0.16 -17.87
CA VAL A 134 -10.34 -0.41 -16.79
C VAL A 134 -10.06 0.68 -15.76
N ARG A 135 -10.12 0.33 -14.48
CA ARG A 135 -9.71 1.17 -13.35
C ARG A 135 -8.70 0.41 -12.50
N HIS A 136 -7.61 1.07 -12.15
CA HIS A 136 -6.61 0.57 -11.21
C HIS A 136 -6.41 1.58 -10.08
N THR A 137 -6.20 1.08 -8.87
CA THR A 137 -5.78 1.92 -7.73
C THR A 137 -4.26 2.01 -7.69
N GLY A 138 -3.71 3.08 -7.11
CA GLY A 138 -2.27 3.16 -6.87
C GLY A 138 -1.76 2.03 -5.99
N GLU A 139 -2.55 1.62 -5.00
CA GLU A 139 -2.26 0.46 -4.17
C GLU A 139 -2.17 -0.83 -5.00
N TRP A 140 -3.09 -1.07 -5.93
CA TRP A 140 -3.00 -2.24 -6.82
C TRP A 140 -1.76 -2.19 -7.71
N MET A 141 -1.46 -1.04 -8.33
CA MET A 141 -0.26 -0.88 -9.16
C MET A 141 1.03 -1.16 -8.37
N LYS A 142 1.08 -0.68 -7.13
CA LYS A 142 2.15 -1.00 -6.18
C LYS A 142 2.23 -2.50 -5.93
N LEU A 143 1.15 -3.16 -5.50
CA LEU A 143 1.13 -4.61 -5.24
C LEU A 143 1.51 -5.43 -6.48
N TYR A 144 0.94 -5.07 -7.64
CA TYR A 144 1.24 -5.68 -8.94
C TYR A 144 2.75 -5.68 -9.21
N SER A 145 3.40 -4.53 -9.03
CA SER A 145 4.83 -4.40 -9.28
C SER A 145 5.72 -5.24 -8.34
N TYR A 146 5.31 -5.47 -7.08
CA TYR A 146 6.03 -6.35 -6.14
C TYR A 146 5.84 -7.83 -6.45
N ILE A 147 4.68 -8.18 -7.02
CA ILE A 147 4.30 -9.56 -7.33
C ILE A 147 4.86 -10.00 -8.70
N THR A 148 4.93 -9.10 -9.68
CA THR A 148 5.30 -9.43 -11.06
C THR A 148 6.78 -9.22 -11.36
N TYR A 149 7.40 -8.14 -10.87
CA TYR A 149 8.75 -7.78 -11.30
C TYR A 149 9.85 -8.30 -10.37
N ASN A 150 10.93 -8.78 -10.98
CA ASN A 150 12.13 -9.22 -10.26
C ASN A 150 12.80 -8.06 -9.49
N ALA A 151 13.69 -8.40 -8.55
CA ALA A 151 14.35 -7.43 -7.68
C ALA A 151 15.16 -6.35 -8.45
N ASN A 152 15.77 -6.70 -9.59
CA ASN A 152 16.55 -5.74 -10.38
C ASN A 152 15.68 -4.68 -11.06
N LYS A 153 14.60 -5.10 -11.72
CA LYS A 153 13.62 -4.21 -12.34
C LYS A 153 12.89 -3.41 -11.26
N ARG A 154 12.58 -4.04 -10.12
CA ARG A 154 11.96 -3.37 -8.98
C ARG A 154 12.81 -2.23 -8.44
N ARG A 155 14.13 -2.40 -8.31
CA ARG A 155 15.04 -1.33 -7.87
C ARG A 155 15.03 -0.11 -8.80
N ILE A 156 14.85 -0.32 -10.11
CA ILE A 156 14.72 0.79 -11.07
C ILE A 156 13.38 1.50 -10.86
N ILE A 157 12.30 0.73 -10.74
CA ILE A 157 10.96 1.26 -10.43
C ILE A 157 10.99 2.05 -9.11
N ASP A 158 11.66 1.56 -8.07
CA ASP A 158 11.82 2.26 -6.80
C ASP A 158 12.46 3.65 -6.99
N GLY A 159 13.46 3.76 -7.86
CA GLY A 159 14.04 5.05 -8.26
C GLY A 159 13.07 5.96 -9.01
N MET A 160 12.29 5.40 -9.94
CA MET A 160 11.32 6.13 -10.75
C MET A 160 10.14 6.69 -9.93
N ILE A 161 9.57 5.88 -9.03
CA ILE A 161 8.41 6.26 -8.19
C ILE A 161 8.83 6.96 -6.89
N GLY A 162 10.11 6.98 -6.58
CA GLY A 162 10.62 7.59 -5.36
C GLY A 162 10.52 6.82 -4.08
N ASN A 163 10.56 5.49 -4.17
CA ASN A 163 10.77 4.63 -3.03
C ASN A 163 12.28 4.51 -2.70
N VAL A 164 12.91 5.65 -2.38
CA VAL A 164 14.35 5.71 -2.08
C VAL A 164 14.58 6.30 -0.68
N PRO A 165 15.61 5.83 0.06
CA PRO A 165 15.85 6.27 1.43
C PRO A 165 15.98 7.78 1.57
N GLU A 166 16.48 8.51 0.56
CA GLU A 166 16.56 9.98 0.64
C GLU A 166 15.22 10.68 0.83
N LEU A 167 14.10 10.05 0.42
CA LEU A 167 12.76 10.62 0.53
C LEU A 167 12.02 10.12 1.77
N TYR A 168 11.99 8.80 1.98
CA TYR A 168 11.18 8.21 3.06
C TYR A 168 11.95 8.02 4.37
N ASP A 169 13.29 7.95 4.33
CA ASP A 169 14.14 7.86 5.52
C ASP A 169 15.43 8.72 5.40
N PRO A 170 15.31 10.06 5.35
CA PRO A 170 16.45 10.96 5.14
C PRO A 170 17.49 10.88 6.26
N ALA A 171 17.10 10.40 7.45
CA ALA A 171 17.97 10.28 8.62
C ALA A 171 19.01 9.15 8.49
N ASN A 172 18.72 8.15 7.65
CA ASN A 172 19.61 7.01 7.37
C ASN A 172 20.05 6.94 5.91
N ALA A 173 19.74 7.96 5.11
CA ALA A 173 20.17 8.05 3.72
C ALA A 173 21.67 8.37 3.60
N TYR A 174 22.29 7.88 2.53
CA TYR A 174 23.72 8.03 2.25
C TYR A 174 24.61 7.47 3.38
N ASN A 175 25.44 8.32 4.00
CA ASN A 175 26.32 7.96 5.11
C ASN A 175 25.78 8.42 6.48
N ARG A 176 24.54 8.93 6.54
CA ARG A 176 23.92 9.38 7.80
C ARG A 176 23.46 8.16 8.60
N ARG A 177 23.52 8.27 9.93
CA ARG A 177 23.04 7.22 10.85
C ARG A 177 22.19 7.88 11.91
N ASN A 178 20.87 7.76 11.77
CA ASN A 178 19.87 8.39 12.64
C ASN A 178 20.11 9.90 12.84
N GLN A 179 20.52 10.59 11.77
CA GLN A 179 20.81 12.04 11.79
C GLN A 179 20.06 12.70 10.65
N TYR A 180 18.94 13.34 10.97
CA TYR A 180 18.13 14.02 9.99
C TYR A 180 18.79 15.35 9.53
N PRO A 181 18.80 15.67 8.21
CA PRO A 181 19.36 16.91 7.70
C PRO A 181 18.41 18.10 7.91
N HIS A 182 18.38 18.67 9.11
CA HIS A 182 17.51 19.82 9.41
C HIS A 182 17.89 21.09 8.63
N SER A 183 16.89 21.80 8.11
CA SER A 183 17.08 23.11 7.48
C SER A 183 17.20 24.19 8.55
N ILE A 184 18.38 24.79 8.68
CA ILE A 184 18.64 25.86 9.66
C ILE A 184 19.25 27.05 8.93
N THR A 185 18.59 28.21 9.02
CA THR A 185 19.09 29.47 8.48
C THR A 185 19.92 30.18 9.54
N THR A 186 21.07 30.68 9.15
CA THR A 186 21.96 31.46 10.00
C THR A 186 21.87 32.94 9.65
N SER A 187 22.53 33.82 10.41
CA SER A 187 22.56 35.26 10.09
C SER A 187 23.28 35.58 8.77
N THR A 188 24.09 34.66 8.24
CA THR A 188 24.93 34.87 7.05
C THR A 188 24.53 34.03 5.84
N ALA A 189 23.76 32.95 6.02
CA ALA A 189 23.36 32.05 4.94
C ALA A 189 21.96 31.46 5.15
N VAL A 190 21.21 31.34 4.04
CA VAL A 190 19.90 30.68 3.99
C VAL A 190 20.07 29.16 4.08
N ALA A 191 19.13 28.50 4.75
CA ALA A 191 19.13 27.05 4.88
C ALA A 191 19.12 26.33 3.51
N GLN A 192 19.85 25.23 3.43
CA GLN A 192 19.69 24.24 2.36
C GLN A 192 18.42 23.40 2.62
N PRO A 193 17.70 22.96 1.58
CA PRO A 193 16.62 21.99 1.73
C PRO A 193 17.12 20.67 2.33
N SER A 194 16.29 20.07 3.18
CA SER A 194 16.48 18.75 3.77
C SER A 194 16.36 17.64 2.74
N ILE A 195 15.42 17.80 1.80
CA ILE A 195 15.16 16.88 0.69
C ILE A 195 15.11 17.70 -0.59
N LEU A 196 15.87 17.29 -1.60
CA LEU A 196 15.94 17.98 -2.89
C LEU A 196 14.73 17.66 -3.78
N ALA A 197 14.35 18.62 -4.61
CA ALA A 197 13.39 18.48 -5.68
C ALA A 197 13.78 17.34 -6.64
N ARG A 198 12.77 16.64 -7.16
CA ARG A 198 12.98 15.57 -8.13
C ARG A 198 11.73 15.31 -8.95
N ASP A 199 11.92 14.90 -10.20
CA ASP A 199 10.84 14.38 -11.01
C ASP A 199 10.63 12.88 -10.75
N LEU A 200 9.36 12.48 -10.63
CA LEU A 200 8.95 11.07 -10.57
C LEU A 200 8.40 10.65 -11.92
N VAL A 201 8.63 9.38 -12.24
CA VAL A 201 8.08 8.72 -13.43
C VAL A 201 7.30 7.49 -12.95
N ILE A 202 5.99 7.51 -13.07
CA ILE A 202 5.12 6.49 -12.48
C ILE A 202 4.54 5.64 -13.62
N PRO A 203 4.94 4.36 -13.74
CA PRO A 203 4.42 3.49 -14.80
C PRO A 203 2.95 3.15 -14.57
N LEU A 204 2.16 3.20 -15.65
CA LEU A 204 0.77 2.77 -15.64
C LEU A 204 0.67 1.32 -16.12
N HIS A 205 0.08 0.45 -15.30
CA HIS A 205 -0.02 -0.99 -15.57
C HIS A 205 -1.32 -1.37 -16.30
N PHE A 206 -1.66 -0.66 -17.37
CA PHE A 206 -2.75 -1.08 -18.26
C PHE A 206 -2.31 -2.27 -19.12
N TRP A 207 -3.26 -3.04 -19.67
CA TRP A 207 -2.93 -4.21 -20.50
C TRP A 207 -2.02 -3.86 -21.68
N PHE A 208 -2.24 -2.71 -22.31
CA PHE A 208 -1.47 -2.23 -23.46
C PHE A 208 -0.12 -1.63 -23.07
N CYS A 209 0.21 -1.50 -21.78
CA CYS A 209 1.52 -1.06 -21.28
C CYS A 209 2.43 -2.23 -20.86
N GLU A 210 1.89 -3.45 -20.68
CA GLU A 210 2.72 -4.59 -20.26
C GLU A 210 3.33 -5.34 -21.44
N ASP A 211 2.60 -5.43 -22.55
CA ASP A 211 3.04 -6.16 -23.74
C ASP A 211 2.71 -5.39 -25.02
N VAL A 212 3.74 -5.17 -25.85
CA VAL A 212 3.66 -4.51 -27.17
C VAL A 212 2.66 -5.24 -28.08
N GLY A 213 2.54 -6.57 -27.96
CA GLY A 213 1.60 -7.36 -28.75
C GLY A 213 0.12 -7.01 -28.51
N THR A 214 -0.18 -6.27 -27.45
CA THR A 214 -1.53 -5.82 -27.09
C THR A 214 -1.68 -4.30 -27.05
N ALA A 215 -0.77 -3.58 -27.72
CA ALA A 215 -0.83 -2.13 -27.89
C ALA A 215 -2.19 -1.69 -28.44
N LEU A 216 -2.69 -0.54 -27.99
CA LEU A 216 -4.04 -0.06 -28.29
C LEU A 216 -4.06 0.56 -29.70
N PRO A 217 -4.85 0.01 -30.66
CA PRO A 217 -4.86 0.50 -32.03
C PRO A 217 -5.76 1.75 -32.17
N LEU A 218 -5.17 2.94 -32.07
CA LEU A 218 -5.87 4.21 -32.24
C LEU A 218 -6.49 4.36 -33.63
N VAL A 219 -5.86 3.80 -34.67
CA VAL A 219 -6.39 3.80 -36.04
C VAL A 219 -7.72 3.03 -36.15
N ALA A 220 -7.92 1.98 -35.34
CA ALA A 220 -9.16 1.21 -35.32
C ALA A 220 -10.25 1.89 -34.48
N LEU A 221 -9.94 2.99 -33.79
CA LEU A 221 -10.82 3.73 -32.88
C LEU A 221 -11.27 5.08 -33.44
N GLN A 222 -11.47 5.18 -34.75
CA GLN A 222 -11.75 6.44 -35.46
C GLN A 222 -12.96 7.23 -34.92
N TYR A 223 -13.98 6.56 -34.39
CA TYR A 223 -15.17 7.19 -33.79
C TYR A 223 -15.16 7.16 -32.27
N SER A 224 -14.06 6.68 -31.66
CA SER A 224 -13.90 6.59 -30.22
C SER A 224 -12.82 7.56 -29.72
N GLU A 225 -13.15 8.34 -28.70
CA GLU A 225 -12.18 9.17 -27.98
C GLU A 225 -11.63 8.39 -26.79
N VAL A 226 -10.30 8.33 -26.67
CA VAL A 226 -9.60 7.68 -25.57
C VAL A 226 -9.12 8.77 -24.61
N GLU A 227 -9.51 8.65 -23.34
CA GLU A 227 -9.08 9.54 -22.26
C GLU A 227 -8.45 8.73 -21.13
N ILE A 228 -7.41 9.28 -20.50
CA ILE A 228 -6.86 8.75 -19.26
C ILE A 228 -7.20 9.74 -18.15
N VAL A 229 -7.81 9.23 -17.08
CA VAL A 229 -8.16 10.01 -15.89
C VAL A 229 -7.33 9.53 -14.73
N VAL A 230 -6.58 10.45 -14.11
CA VAL A 230 -5.75 10.21 -12.93
C VAL A 230 -6.35 10.98 -11.76
N GLU A 231 -6.59 10.30 -10.65
CA GLU A 231 -7.00 10.89 -9.37
C GLU A 231 -5.80 10.89 -8.43
N PHE A 232 -5.32 12.07 -8.06
CA PHE A 232 -4.22 12.24 -7.12
C PHE A 232 -4.73 12.42 -5.69
N ALA A 233 -4.00 11.82 -4.74
CA ALA A 233 -4.21 11.97 -3.31
C ALA A 233 -3.82 13.39 -2.82
N PRO A 234 -4.41 13.86 -1.71
CA PRO A 234 -4.12 15.17 -1.15
C PRO A 234 -2.72 15.21 -0.51
N ILE A 235 -2.13 16.41 -0.43
CA ILE A 235 -0.73 16.57 0.02
C ILE A 235 -0.49 16.02 1.42
N TYR A 236 -1.40 16.23 2.37
CA TYR A 236 -1.25 15.75 3.75
C TYR A 236 -1.26 14.22 3.91
N ASP A 237 -1.66 13.49 2.87
CA ASP A 237 -1.57 12.02 2.82
C ASP A 237 -0.26 11.53 2.19
N LEU A 238 0.63 12.43 1.74
CA LEU A 238 1.87 12.05 1.07
C LEU A 238 3.10 12.11 1.97
N PHE A 239 2.99 12.66 3.17
CA PHE A 239 4.14 12.83 4.07
C PHE A 239 3.78 12.62 5.55
N THR A 240 4.82 12.54 6.37
CA THR A 240 4.75 12.45 7.83
C THR A 240 5.75 13.39 8.48
N VAL A 241 5.47 13.80 9.70
CA VAL A 241 6.33 14.68 10.52
C VAL A 241 6.33 14.21 11.96
N ARG A 242 7.30 14.66 12.75
CA ARG A 242 7.26 14.51 14.21
C ARG A 242 6.31 15.53 14.81
N ASP A 243 5.55 15.12 15.81
CA ASP A 243 4.71 16.04 16.56
C ASP A 243 5.59 16.97 17.40
N VAL A 244 5.53 18.26 17.09
CA VAL A 244 6.28 19.32 17.78
C VAL A 244 5.37 20.16 18.69
N ARG A 245 4.07 19.82 18.77
CA ARG A 245 3.10 20.58 19.57
C ARG A 245 3.39 20.41 21.04
N ASP A 246 3.74 21.51 21.68
CA ASP A 246 3.90 21.57 23.13
C ASP A 246 2.66 21.10 23.91
N SER A 247 1.45 21.20 23.33
CA SER A 247 0.20 20.70 23.91
C SER A 247 0.06 19.17 23.87
N SER A 248 0.80 18.48 23.02
CA SER A 248 0.84 17.02 23.01
C SER A 248 1.63 16.56 24.23
N ALA A 249 1.00 15.86 25.17
CA ALA A 249 1.70 15.32 26.33
C ALA A 249 2.71 14.21 25.93
N SER A 250 3.57 13.79 26.85
CA SER A 250 4.47 12.64 26.66
C SER A 250 3.79 11.33 27.08
N ILE A 251 4.16 10.20 26.46
CA ILE A 251 3.67 8.85 26.86
C ILE A 251 4.09 8.50 28.31
N PHE A 252 5.12 9.16 28.83
CA PHE A 252 5.70 8.85 30.13
C PHE A 252 5.04 9.61 31.30
N ASP A 253 4.13 10.54 31.03
CA ASP A 253 3.30 11.24 32.04
C ASP A 253 1.87 10.68 32.09
N SER A 254 1.72 9.35 32.07
CA SER A 254 0.44 8.65 32.27
C SER A 254 -0.74 9.03 31.36
N SER A 255 -0.50 9.82 30.30
CA SER A 255 -1.45 10.19 29.25
C SER A 255 -0.90 9.76 27.88
N PRO A 256 -1.73 9.26 26.96
CA PRO A 256 -1.29 8.82 25.62
C PRO A 256 -1.02 10.03 24.73
N GLY A 257 0.07 10.74 24.98
CA GLY A 257 0.44 11.89 24.17
C GLY A 257 1.40 11.54 23.01
N THR A 258 1.39 12.36 21.97
CA THR A 258 2.06 12.10 20.67
C THR A 258 3.35 12.89 20.47
N PHE A 259 3.80 13.68 21.46
CA PHE A 259 4.97 14.54 21.31
C PHE A 259 6.23 13.75 20.93
N GLY A 260 6.98 14.26 19.96
CA GLY A 260 8.16 13.62 19.42
C GLY A 260 7.88 12.30 18.68
N GLN A 261 6.62 11.89 18.50
CA GLN A 261 6.27 10.73 17.67
C GLN A 261 5.98 11.15 16.25
N ARG A 262 6.23 10.24 15.31
CA ARG A 262 5.87 10.44 13.91
C ARG A 262 4.37 10.30 13.74
N ILE A 263 3.74 11.30 13.14
CA ILE A 263 2.30 11.38 12.92
C ILE A 263 2.01 11.81 11.48
N ARG A 264 0.79 11.54 11.03
CA ARG A 264 0.21 12.27 9.90
C ARG A 264 0.07 13.73 10.30
N ALA A 265 0.57 14.64 9.46
CA ALA A 265 0.44 16.06 9.72
C ALA A 265 -1.04 16.49 9.74
N ASP A 266 -1.42 17.26 10.76
CA ASP A 266 -2.78 17.77 10.90
C ASP A 266 -2.95 19.05 10.04
N PRO A 267 -3.82 19.05 9.02
CA PRO A 267 -4.03 20.22 8.16
C PRO A 267 -4.64 21.42 8.89
N ALA A 268 -5.27 21.23 10.06
CA ALA A 268 -5.82 22.32 10.85
C ALA A 268 -4.77 23.03 11.73
N SER A 269 -3.62 22.41 11.95
CA SER A 269 -2.56 22.97 12.80
C SER A 269 -1.64 23.90 12.01
N SER A 270 -1.52 25.15 12.43
CA SER A 270 -0.58 26.12 11.83
C SER A 270 0.89 25.70 11.96
N GLN A 271 1.22 24.85 12.95
CA GLN A 271 2.57 24.32 13.12
C GLN A 271 2.96 23.33 12.00
N PHE A 272 1.98 22.69 11.36
CA PHE A 272 2.21 21.76 10.25
C PHE A 272 1.76 22.34 8.90
N ALA A 273 1.63 23.66 8.81
CA ALA A 273 1.32 24.34 7.56
C ALA A 273 2.40 24.05 6.51
N MET A 274 1.99 23.78 5.28
CA MET A 274 2.90 23.44 4.18
C MET A 274 3.94 24.53 3.88
N SER A 275 3.66 25.80 4.20
CA SER A 275 4.61 26.90 4.10
C SER A 275 5.88 26.70 4.92
N ASN A 276 5.79 25.97 6.04
CA ASN A 276 6.94 25.63 6.88
C ASN A 276 7.88 24.63 6.19
N PHE A 277 7.38 23.92 5.17
CA PHE A 277 8.11 22.88 4.46
C PHE A 277 8.51 23.27 3.02
N LEU A 278 7.79 24.19 2.38
CA LEU A 278 8.09 24.64 1.02
C LEU A 278 8.97 25.90 0.97
N SER A 279 9.16 26.58 2.10
CA SER A 279 9.98 27.79 2.20
C SER A 279 11.11 27.60 3.20
N PRO A 280 12.31 28.14 2.93
CA PRO A 280 13.37 28.13 3.92
C PRO A 280 12.94 28.82 5.22
N PRO A 281 13.37 28.33 6.39
CA PRO A 281 13.10 28.98 7.66
C PRO A 281 13.90 30.28 7.79
N SER A 282 13.40 31.18 8.61
CA SER A 282 14.13 32.33 9.14
C SER A 282 15.08 31.87 10.26
N VAL A 283 15.91 32.79 10.78
CA VAL A 283 16.79 32.51 11.93
C VAL A 283 15.99 32.06 13.16
N GLY A 284 14.73 32.48 13.29
CA GLY A 284 13.81 32.07 14.35
C GLY A 284 13.02 30.78 14.09
N GLY A 285 13.29 30.07 12.98
CA GLY A 285 12.64 28.80 12.63
C GLY A 285 11.29 28.91 11.91
N ALA A 286 10.69 30.11 11.81
CA ALA A 286 9.45 30.33 11.06
C ALA A 286 9.70 30.44 9.56
N SER A 287 8.75 30.04 8.71
CA SER A 287 8.85 30.15 7.25
C SER A 287 9.03 31.61 6.77
N ILE A 288 9.92 31.82 5.80
CA ILE A 288 10.13 33.15 5.20
C ILE A 288 8.93 33.53 4.32
N ASN A 289 8.37 32.58 3.55
CA ASN A 289 7.18 32.79 2.74
C ASN A 289 5.99 31.98 3.28
N THR A 290 5.12 32.66 4.03
CA THR A 290 3.93 32.06 4.65
C THR A 290 2.78 31.83 3.67
N SER A 291 2.83 32.42 2.46
CA SER A 291 1.78 32.26 1.44
C SER A 291 1.96 31.01 0.57
N LEU A 292 3.13 30.35 0.64
CA LEU A 292 3.45 29.19 -0.18
C LEU A 292 2.84 27.91 0.41
N VAL A 293 1.63 27.57 -0.04
CA VAL A 293 0.87 26.39 0.44
C VAL A 293 0.87 25.21 -0.53
N THR A 294 1.25 25.44 -1.78
CA THR A 294 1.35 24.45 -2.85
C THR A 294 2.63 24.67 -3.66
N TRP A 295 3.00 23.69 -4.48
CA TRP A 295 4.07 23.80 -5.47
C TRP A 295 3.55 23.44 -6.86
N ALA A 296 4.31 23.84 -7.89
CA ALA A 296 4.01 23.48 -9.27
C ALA A 296 4.31 21.99 -9.49
N LEU A 297 3.26 21.16 -9.52
CA LEU A 297 3.38 19.72 -9.76
C LEU A 297 3.82 19.40 -11.20
N ASN A 298 3.50 20.28 -12.16
CA ASN A 298 3.74 20.11 -13.60
C ASN A 298 3.45 18.69 -14.14
N PRO A 299 2.27 18.12 -13.86
CA PRO A 299 1.96 16.76 -14.24
C PRO A 299 1.79 16.66 -15.77
N TYR A 300 2.27 15.56 -16.35
CA TYR A 300 1.96 15.16 -17.74
C TYR A 300 2.03 13.64 -17.87
N ILE A 301 1.44 13.09 -18.93
CA ILE A 301 1.61 11.67 -19.28
C ILE A 301 2.56 11.57 -20.47
N GLU A 302 3.63 10.81 -20.32
CA GLU A 302 4.49 10.43 -21.44
C GLU A 302 3.99 9.09 -21.99
N ALA A 303 3.59 9.05 -23.25
CA ALA A 303 3.07 7.85 -23.89
C ALA A 303 3.87 7.48 -25.13
N ASN A 304 4.15 6.19 -25.30
CA ASN A 304 4.88 5.69 -26.47
C ASN A 304 3.92 5.43 -27.64
N TYR A 305 4.14 6.11 -28.75
CA TYR A 305 3.33 5.95 -29.96
C TYR A 305 4.06 5.06 -30.97
N ILE A 306 3.31 4.15 -31.59
CA ILE A 306 3.85 3.26 -32.62
C ILE A 306 3.32 3.69 -33.99
N PHE A 307 4.24 3.98 -34.89
CA PHE A 307 4.00 4.24 -36.30
C PHE A 307 4.15 2.95 -37.09
N LEU A 308 3.19 2.67 -37.95
CA LEU A 308 3.16 1.44 -38.76
C LEU A 308 3.25 1.79 -40.25
N GLY A 309 3.79 0.87 -41.04
CA GLY A 309 3.77 0.98 -42.50
C GLY A 309 2.34 0.88 -43.08
N ASP A 310 2.10 1.55 -44.22
CA ASP A 310 0.77 1.74 -44.82
C ASP A 310 -0.06 0.45 -44.95
N ALA A 311 0.57 -0.66 -45.35
CA ALA A 311 -0.11 -1.93 -45.52
C ALA A 311 -0.68 -2.47 -44.18
N GLU A 312 0.07 -2.32 -43.09
CA GLU A 312 -0.36 -2.75 -41.76
C GLU A 312 -1.41 -1.82 -41.18
N VAL A 313 -1.29 -0.50 -41.42
CA VAL A 313 -2.31 0.49 -41.05
C VAL A 313 -3.66 0.14 -41.66
N VAL A 314 -3.70 -0.16 -42.96
CA VAL A 314 -4.93 -0.53 -43.67
C VAL A 314 -5.51 -1.84 -43.14
N GLN A 315 -4.66 -2.81 -42.81
CA GLN A 315 -5.08 -4.09 -42.23
C GLN A 315 -5.71 -3.87 -40.86
N LEU A 316 -5.02 -3.14 -39.96
CA LEU A 316 -5.43 -2.89 -38.58
C LEU A 316 -6.71 -2.05 -38.48
N ALA A 317 -6.91 -1.13 -39.41
CA ALA A 317 -8.12 -0.30 -39.50
C ALA A 317 -9.36 -1.08 -39.98
N LYS A 318 -9.16 -2.14 -40.77
CA LYS A 318 -10.23 -2.99 -41.31
C LYS A 318 -10.53 -4.21 -40.45
N SER A 319 -9.54 -4.72 -39.73
CA SER A 319 -9.69 -5.91 -38.91
C SER A 319 -10.50 -5.64 -37.65
N ASP A 320 -11.35 -6.60 -37.29
CA ASP A 320 -11.93 -6.66 -35.96
C ASP A 320 -10.84 -7.11 -34.98
N ASN A 321 -10.47 -6.24 -34.05
CA ASN A 321 -9.43 -6.52 -33.07
C ASN A 321 -10.07 -6.86 -31.72
N SER A 322 -9.56 -7.89 -31.05
CA SER A 322 -10.02 -8.31 -29.72
C SER A 322 -8.83 -8.47 -28.79
N PHE A 323 -8.86 -7.77 -27.66
CA PHE A 323 -7.77 -7.76 -26.68
C PHE A 323 -8.24 -8.38 -25.38
N LYS A 324 -7.37 -9.18 -24.77
CA LYS A 324 -7.54 -9.63 -23.38
C LYS A 324 -7.16 -8.47 -22.47
N ILE A 325 -8.11 -8.00 -21.67
CA ILE A 325 -7.88 -6.97 -20.66
C ILE A 325 -7.90 -7.61 -19.26
N LYS A 326 -7.07 -7.10 -18.37
CA LYS A 326 -7.11 -7.44 -16.95
C LYS A 326 -7.90 -6.35 -16.23
N ASP A 327 -9.02 -6.73 -15.64
CA ASP A 327 -9.79 -5.86 -14.74
C ASP A 327 -9.49 -6.26 -13.30
N ASN A 328 -9.65 -5.31 -12.38
CA ASN A 328 -9.43 -5.54 -10.96
C ASN A 328 -10.63 -5.02 -10.15
N ARG A 329 -11.28 -5.93 -9.41
CA ARG A 329 -12.38 -5.59 -8.50
C ARG A 329 -11.86 -5.57 -7.07
N VAL A 330 -12.10 -4.46 -6.38
CA VAL A 330 -11.59 -4.20 -5.03
C VAL A 330 -12.72 -4.28 -4.02
N VAL A 331 -12.49 -4.98 -2.91
CA VAL A 331 -13.39 -5.03 -1.74
C VAL A 331 -12.58 -4.67 -0.50
N THR A 332 -12.99 -3.65 0.24
CA THR A 332 -12.34 -3.24 1.49
C THR A 332 -13.31 -3.37 2.64
N VAL A 333 -12.95 -4.14 3.67
CA VAL A 333 -13.77 -4.37 4.86
C VAL A 333 -12.98 -3.96 6.11
N PRO A 334 -13.39 -2.90 6.83
CA PRO A 334 -12.79 -2.49 8.09
C PRO A 334 -13.36 -3.26 9.30
N GLY A 335 -12.69 -3.20 10.44
CA GLY A 335 -13.23 -3.67 11.72
C GLY A 335 -13.08 -5.17 11.99
N LEU A 336 -12.26 -5.88 11.22
CA LEU A 336 -12.08 -7.32 11.33
C LEU A 336 -11.08 -7.68 12.43
N TYR A 337 -11.31 -8.80 13.13
CA TYR A 337 -10.41 -9.36 14.15
C TYR A 337 -10.80 -10.81 14.47
N GLY A 338 -9.86 -11.57 15.04
CA GLY A 338 -10.15 -12.94 15.50
C GLY A 338 -10.59 -13.91 14.40
N ALA A 339 -11.35 -14.95 14.80
CA ALA A 339 -11.81 -16.00 13.89
C ALA A 339 -13.19 -15.69 13.27
N GLY A 340 -13.43 -16.26 12.09
CA GLY A 340 -14.77 -16.23 11.44
C GLY A 340 -15.07 -14.93 10.69
N ASN A 341 -14.06 -14.25 10.15
CA ASN A 341 -14.26 -13.08 9.31
C ASN A 341 -14.60 -13.52 7.88
N ASP A 342 -15.88 -13.42 7.51
CA ASP A 342 -16.36 -13.74 6.16
C ASP A 342 -16.38 -12.47 5.31
N ILE A 343 -15.47 -12.40 4.33
CA ILE A 343 -15.39 -11.30 3.36
C ILE A 343 -16.01 -11.77 2.06
N GLU A 344 -17.06 -11.10 1.60
CA GLU A 344 -17.69 -11.41 0.32
C GLU A 344 -16.81 -10.93 -0.84
N LEU A 345 -16.40 -11.86 -1.69
CA LEU A 345 -15.62 -11.58 -2.89
C LEU A 345 -16.56 -11.25 -4.04
N VAL A 346 -16.18 -10.25 -4.84
CA VAL A 346 -16.88 -9.93 -6.09
C VAL A 346 -16.16 -10.66 -7.24
N LEU A 347 -16.40 -11.97 -7.36
CA LEU A 347 -15.88 -12.76 -8.47
C LEU A 347 -16.79 -12.62 -9.69
N VAL A 348 -16.29 -12.01 -10.77
CA VAL A 348 -17.03 -11.87 -12.02
C VAL A 348 -16.10 -12.05 -13.21
N ASN A 349 -16.64 -12.56 -14.31
CA ASN A 349 -15.87 -12.99 -15.48
C ASN A 349 -14.85 -14.08 -15.11
N LEU A 350 -13.74 -14.16 -15.85
CA LEU A 350 -12.74 -15.21 -15.70
C LEU A 350 -11.68 -14.76 -14.69
N CYS A 351 -11.88 -15.05 -13.41
CA CYS A 351 -10.99 -14.65 -12.33
C CYS A 351 -9.71 -15.50 -12.35
N THR A 352 -8.55 -14.84 -12.23
CA THR A 352 -7.23 -15.45 -12.31
C THR A 352 -6.58 -15.62 -10.96
N ARG A 353 -6.71 -14.62 -10.07
CA ARG A 353 -6.15 -14.63 -8.72
C ARG A 353 -6.92 -13.72 -7.78
N VAL A 354 -6.75 -14.00 -6.49
CA VAL A 354 -7.15 -13.15 -5.39
C VAL A 354 -5.90 -12.72 -4.64
N VAL A 355 -5.73 -11.42 -4.45
CA VAL A 355 -4.63 -10.84 -3.67
C VAL A 355 -5.24 -10.02 -2.55
N TRP A 356 -4.76 -10.14 -1.33
CA TRP A 356 -5.27 -9.32 -0.23
C TRP A 356 -4.15 -8.89 0.71
N VAL A 357 -4.44 -7.78 1.38
CA VAL A 357 -3.58 -7.18 2.39
C VAL A 357 -4.43 -6.85 3.61
N ALA A 358 -3.82 -6.93 4.78
CA ALA A 358 -4.45 -6.56 6.05
C ALA A 358 -3.67 -5.41 6.68
N GLN A 359 -4.35 -4.34 7.04
CA GLN A 359 -3.77 -3.17 7.70
C GLN A 359 -4.42 -2.94 9.04
N ARG A 360 -3.66 -2.48 10.03
CA ARG A 360 -4.27 -2.03 11.29
C ARG A 360 -4.99 -0.70 11.08
N SER A 361 -6.12 -0.51 11.73
CA SER A 361 -6.93 0.72 11.63
C SER A 361 -6.23 1.97 12.18
N ASP A 362 -5.26 1.83 13.08
CA ASP A 362 -4.49 2.92 13.66
C ASP A 362 -3.31 3.39 12.79
N VAL A 363 -2.97 2.63 11.73
CA VAL A 363 -1.92 3.00 10.76
C VAL A 363 -2.21 4.33 10.06
N VAL A 364 -3.49 4.64 9.85
CA VAL A 364 -3.94 5.89 9.20
C VAL A 364 -3.48 7.13 9.98
N ALA A 365 -3.42 7.05 11.31
CA ALA A 365 -2.96 8.16 12.16
C ALA A 365 -1.48 8.51 11.94
N ASN A 366 -0.69 7.56 11.43
CA ASN A 366 0.74 7.73 11.14
C ASN A 366 1.02 7.83 9.63
N ASN A 367 -0.03 7.92 8.79
CA ASN A 367 0.08 7.88 7.33
C ASN A 367 0.89 6.68 6.80
N GLY A 368 0.83 5.54 7.50
CA GLY A 368 1.63 4.36 7.20
C GLY A 368 1.01 3.48 6.12
N VAL A 369 0.58 4.04 5.00
CA VAL A 369 -0.24 3.37 3.96
C VAL A 369 0.39 2.08 3.39
N ASP A 370 1.70 1.89 3.54
CA ASP A 370 2.41 0.67 3.10
C ASP A 370 2.62 -0.36 4.21
N ASN A 371 2.13 -0.10 5.42
CA ASN A 371 2.30 -1.02 6.53
C ASN A 371 1.18 -2.07 6.56
N TYR A 372 1.46 -3.22 5.94
CA TYR A 372 0.59 -4.41 5.95
C TYR A 372 0.95 -5.41 7.06
N THR A 373 1.70 -4.97 8.07
CA THR A 373 2.12 -5.81 9.19
C THR A 373 1.38 -5.46 10.47
N ASN A 374 1.41 -6.37 11.43
CA ASN A 374 0.84 -6.16 12.75
C ASN A 374 1.70 -5.22 13.64
N GLN A 375 2.85 -4.73 13.19
CA GLN A 375 3.71 -3.83 13.96
C GLN A 375 3.68 -2.41 13.41
N LEU A 376 3.38 -1.42 14.25
CA LEU A 376 3.45 0.01 13.86
C LEU A 376 4.89 0.55 13.81
N LYS A 377 5.82 -0.05 14.56
CA LYS A 377 7.23 0.36 14.65
C LYS A 377 8.12 -0.87 14.55
N ASN A 378 9.12 -0.84 13.67
CA ASN A 378 10.12 -1.90 13.54
C ASN A 378 11.23 -1.72 14.61
N PRO A 379 11.87 -2.77 15.18
CA PRO A 379 11.68 -4.20 14.94
C PRO A 379 11.34 -5.05 16.19
N TYR A 380 11.08 -4.46 17.36
CA TYR A 380 10.76 -5.24 18.55
C TYR A 380 9.36 -4.87 19.03
N GLY A 381 8.50 -5.89 19.13
CA GLY A 381 7.14 -5.78 19.63
C GLY A 381 7.09 -5.22 21.06
N PRO A 382 5.91 -5.19 21.71
CA PRO A 382 5.77 -4.58 23.03
C PRO A 382 6.79 -5.18 24.02
N TYR A 383 7.74 -4.34 24.42
CA TYR A 383 8.80 -4.69 25.35
C TYR A 383 8.20 -5.02 26.72
N GLN A 384 8.74 -6.04 27.39
CA GLN A 384 8.40 -6.23 28.80
C GLN A 384 9.12 -5.15 29.61
N ALA A 385 8.34 -4.25 30.21
CA ALA A 385 8.85 -3.20 31.08
C ALA A 385 9.33 -3.81 32.41
N GLY A 386 10.62 -4.10 32.50
CA GLY A 386 11.34 -4.47 33.72
C GLY A 386 12.50 -3.52 33.99
N ILE A 387 13.05 -3.55 35.22
CA ILE A 387 13.99 -2.55 35.78
C ILE A 387 15.28 -2.37 34.95
N MET A 388 15.66 -3.28 34.04
CA MET A 388 16.88 -3.16 33.22
C MET A 388 16.81 -3.69 31.77
N THR A 389 15.64 -4.09 31.25
CA THR A 389 15.57 -5.01 30.08
C THR A 389 14.75 -4.61 28.85
N PRO A 390 14.08 -3.44 28.70
CA PRO A 390 13.29 -3.17 27.50
C PRO A 390 14.12 -3.35 26.21
N TRP A 391 15.34 -2.80 26.17
CA TRP A 391 16.21 -2.83 24.99
C TRP A 391 16.92 -4.17 24.72
N TYR A 392 16.87 -5.11 25.66
CA TYR A 392 17.52 -6.43 25.57
C TYR A 392 16.51 -7.59 25.56
N SER A 393 15.20 -7.29 25.60
CA SER A 393 14.14 -8.29 25.56
C SER A 393 13.75 -8.59 24.11
N SER A 394 13.51 -9.87 23.80
CA SER A 394 12.91 -10.30 22.53
C SER A 394 11.40 -10.02 22.44
N GLY A 395 10.81 -9.35 23.44
CA GLY A 395 9.39 -9.04 23.51
C GLY A 395 8.57 -10.10 24.27
N SER A 396 7.25 -9.95 24.24
CA SER A 396 6.31 -10.89 24.84
C SER A 396 6.10 -12.12 23.95
N ALA A 397 5.95 -13.31 24.57
CA ALA A 397 5.72 -14.54 23.83
C ALA A 397 4.42 -14.47 23.02
N VAL A 398 4.52 -14.70 21.71
CA VAL A 398 3.37 -14.81 20.81
C VAL A 398 2.87 -16.27 20.86
N GLY A 399 1.56 -16.47 20.78
CA GLY A 399 0.97 -17.82 20.83
C GLY A 399 1.44 -18.74 19.69
N GLN A 400 1.17 -20.04 19.82
CA GLN A 400 1.47 -21.02 18.76
C GLN A 400 0.70 -20.64 17.47
N ASN A 401 1.34 -20.80 16.31
CA ASN A 401 0.79 -20.47 14.98
C ASN A 401 0.46 -18.99 14.74
N GLN A 402 1.08 -18.08 15.48
CA GLN A 402 0.95 -16.63 15.28
C GLN A 402 2.33 -16.02 14.98
N SER A 403 2.35 -15.06 14.04
CA SER A 403 3.55 -14.29 13.68
C SER A 403 3.47 -12.91 14.33
N ALA A 404 4.58 -12.40 14.86
CA ALA A 404 4.60 -11.04 15.40
C ALA A 404 4.39 -9.96 14.32
N PHE A 405 4.55 -10.31 13.04
CA PHE A 405 4.47 -9.40 11.89
C PHE A 405 3.22 -9.61 11.05
N ASP A 406 2.76 -10.85 10.86
CA ASP A 406 1.62 -11.13 9.99
C ASP A 406 0.30 -10.98 10.74
N SER A 407 -0.67 -10.27 10.17
CA SER A 407 -2.00 -10.11 10.76
C SER A 407 -2.90 -11.34 10.53
N LEU A 408 -2.61 -12.13 9.50
CA LEU A 408 -3.34 -13.35 9.14
C LEU A 408 -2.81 -14.56 9.93
N ILE A 409 -3.71 -15.42 10.41
CA ILE A 409 -3.38 -16.72 10.99
C ILE A 409 -3.64 -17.81 9.93
N ASP A 410 -4.88 -17.91 9.46
CA ASP A 410 -5.30 -18.86 8.44
C ASP A 410 -6.46 -18.31 7.59
N GLY A 411 -6.74 -18.97 6.47
CA GLY A 411 -7.85 -18.62 5.60
C GLY A 411 -8.27 -19.73 4.63
N VAL A 412 -9.47 -19.56 4.09
CA VAL A 412 -10.09 -20.45 3.11
C VAL A 412 -10.99 -19.67 2.15
N ILE A 413 -11.05 -20.11 0.89
CA ILE A 413 -12.02 -19.62 -0.09
C ILE A 413 -13.21 -20.59 -0.15
N VAL A 414 -14.42 -20.05 -0.10
CA VAL A 414 -15.68 -20.80 -0.10
C VAL A 414 -16.52 -20.39 -1.31
N PHE A 415 -17.00 -21.37 -2.08
CA PHE A 415 -17.90 -21.18 -3.22
C PHE A 415 -19.26 -21.81 -2.91
N ASP A 416 -20.31 -21.00 -2.89
CA ASP A 416 -21.70 -21.43 -2.64
C ASP A 416 -21.87 -22.33 -1.40
N GLY A 417 -21.08 -22.05 -0.36
CA GLY A 417 -21.07 -22.80 0.91
C GLY A 417 -20.12 -24.00 0.96
N ALA A 418 -19.47 -24.37 -0.14
CA ALA A 418 -18.46 -25.43 -0.18
C ALA A 418 -17.03 -24.85 -0.15
N GLU A 419 -16.18 -25.40 0.73
CA GLU A 419 -14.77 -25.01 0.82
C GLU A 419 -14.00 -25.46 -0.43
N ARG A 420 -13.34 -24.53 -1.12
CA ARG A 420 -12.54 -24.83 -2.31
C ARG A 420 -11.27 -25.63 -1.97
N PHE A 421 -10.74 -25.43 -0.77
CA PHE A 421 -9.59 -26.13 -0.21
C PHE A 421 -9.65 -26.08 1.31
N ASN A 422 -9.02 -27.03 2.02
CA ASN A 422 -8.95 -26.99 3.48
C ASN A 422 -8.16 -25.77 3.96
N ALA A 423 -8.61 -25.12 5.04
CA ALA A 423 -7.97 -23.94 5.62
C ALA A 423 -6.44 -24.04 5.67
N LYS A 424 -5.77 -22.97 5.20
CA LYS A 424 -4.31 -22.87 5.11
C LYS A 424 -3.81 -21.72 5.96
N THR A 425 -2.63 -21.89 6.54
CA THR A 425 -1.97 -20.86 7.34
C THR A 425 -1.42 -19.74 6.46
N PHE A 426 -1.07 -18.61 7.06
CA PHE A 426 -0.49 -17.47 6.34
C PHE A 426 0.76 -17.82 5.52
N ASP A 427 1.58 -18.80 5.94
CA ASP A 427 2.77 -19.26 5.21
C ASP A 427 2.45 -19.79 3.81
N PHE A 428 1.29 -20.43 3.66
CA PHE A 428 0.84 -20.95 2.37
C PHE A 428 0.60 -19.79 1.38
N PHE A 429 -0.17 -18.79 1.79
CA PHE A 429 -0.54 -17.65 0.94
C PHE A 429 0.62 -16.67 0.71
N LYS A 430 1.53 -16.58 1.68
CA LYS A 430 2.68 -15.67 1.65
C LYS A 430 3.87 -16.25 0.91
N TYR A 431 4.23 -17.51 1.16
CA TYR A 431 5.45 -18.11 0.61
C TYR A 431 5.14 -19.10 -0.51
N LEU A 432 4.24 -20.07 -0.29
CA LEU A 432 4.05 -21.14 -1.26
C LEU A 432 3.39 -20.65 -2.56
N GLU A 433 2.31 -19.89 -2.45
CA GLU A 433 1.60 -19.34 -3.62
C GLU A 433 2.50 -18.39 -4.41
N ASN A 434 3.21 -17.48 -3.71
CA ASN A 434 4.14 -16.56 -4.35
C ASN A 434 5.34 -17.29 -4.99
N TYR A 435 5.87 -18.35 -4.37
CA TYR A 435 6.94 -19.15 -4.96
C TYR A 435 6.52 -19.87 -6.24
N ARG A 436 5.25 -20.27 -6.34
CA ARG A 436 4.75 -21.06 -7.48
C ARG A 436 4.23 -20.24 -8.65
N HIS A 437 3.58 -19.12 -8.38
CA HIS A 437 2.79 -18.39 -9.38
C HIS A 437 3.31 -16.99 -9.69
N HIS A 438 4.31 -16.51 -8.96
CA HIS A 438 4.81 -15.14 -9.07
C HIS A 438 6.34 -15.10 -9.23
N ASN A 439 6.81 -14.09 -9.96
CA ASN A 439 8.24 -13.88 -10.23
C ASN A 439 8.86 -12.77 -9.35
N GLY A 440 8.01 -11.97 -8.70
CA GLY A 440 8.43 -10.80 -7.94
C GLY A 440 8.88 -11.11 -6.50
N ASN A 441 9.53 -10.13 -5.90
CA ASN A 441 10.04 -10.23 -4.53
C ASN A 441 9.10 -9.57 -3.52
N VAL A 442 8.09 -10.32 -3.09
CA VAL A 442 7.11 -9.90 -2.07
C VAL A 442 7.71 -9.75 -0.66
N SER A 443 8.92 -10.24 -0.40
CA SER A 443 9.54 -10.13 0.94
C SER A 443 9.94 -8.71 1.32
N VAL A 444 10.13 -7.83 0.33
CA VAL A 444 10.48 -6.41 0.54
C VAL A 444 9.30 -5.63 1.11
N LEU A 445 8.06 -6.02 0.76
CA LEU A 445 6.83 -5.45 1.29
C LEU A 445 6.03 -6.56 1.99
N PRO A 446 6.31 -6.85 3.28
CA PRO A 446 5.64 -7.93 4.00
C PRO A 446 4.15 -7.64 4.19
N GLY A 447 3.34 -8.70 4.30
CA GLY A 447 1.89 -8.62 4.54
C GLY A 447 1.01 -8.75 3.29
N ILE A 448 1.60 -9.13 2.15
CA ILE A 448 0.89 -9.46 0.91
C ILE A 448 0.57 -10.95 0.89
N TYR A 449 -0.71 -11.29 0.74
CA TYR A 449 -1.19 -12.66 0.60
C TYR A 449 -1.82 -12.85 -0.78
N THR A 450 -1.57 -14.01 -1.38
CA THR A 450 -2.07 -14.32 -2.72
C THR A 450 -2.63 -15.72 -2.78
N TYR A 451 -3.62 -15.92 -3.65
CA TYR A 451 -4.10 -17.21 -4.07
C TYR A 451 -4.36 -17.21 -5.58
N SER A 452 -3.78 -18.18 -6.29
CA SER A 452 -3.91 -18.27 -7.74
C SER A 452 -4.90 -19.34 -8.20
N PHE A 453 -5.68 -19.02 -9.24
CA PHE A 453 -6.44 -19.98 -10.05
C PHE A 453 -5.75 -20.32 -11.38
N ALA A 454 -4.64 -19.66 -11.70
CA ALA A 454 -3.90 -19.82 -12.94
C ALA A 454 -2.49 -20.37 -12.69
N LEU A 455 -1.90 -21.05 -13.68
CA LEU A 455 -0.50 -21.46 -13.57
C LEU A 455 0.45 -20.26 -13.53
N GLU A 456 0.22 -19.26 -14.39
CA GLU A 456 1.01 -18.04 -14.52
C GLU A 456 0.11 -16.85 -14.88
N HIS A 457 0.43 -15.65 -14.37
CA HIS A 457 -0.41 -14.45 -14.56
C HIS A 457 0.13 -13.47 -15.61
N ASP A 458 1.44 -13.42 -15.79
CA ASP A 458 2.12 -12.36 -16.54
C ASP A 458 2.49 -12.76 -17.96
N THR A 459 1.93 -13.87 -18.45
CA THR A 459 2.05 -14.27 -19.85
C THR A 459 0.86 -13.80 -20.70
N PRO A 460 1.09 -13.53 -22.01
CA PRO A 460 0.00 -13.18 -22.92
C PRO A 460 -1.06 -14.29 -23.01
N GLN A 461 -0.64 -15.56 -22.89
CA GLN A 461 -1.51 -16.72 -22.95
C GLN A 461 -2.21 -16.98 -21.61
N PRO A 462 -3.56 -17.15 -21.57
CA PRO A 462 -4.25 -17.61 -20.37
C PRO A 462 -3.86 -19.05 -19.99
N THR A 463 -3.59 -19.30 -18.71
CA THR A 463 -3.15 -20.62 -18.20
C THR A 463 -3.99 -21.14 -17.03
N GLY A 464 -5.28 -20.77 -16.97
CA GLY A 464 -6.22 -21.17 -15.92
C GLY A 464 -7.06 -19.99 -15.42
N HIS A 465 -8.29 -20.28 -15.00
CA HIS A 465 -9.22 -19.31 -14.43
C HIS A 465 -10.35 -20.02 -13.70
N VAL A 466 -11.06 -19.29 -12.86
CA VAL A 466 -12.38 -19.65 -12.34
C VAL A 466 -13.42 -18.71 -12.96
N ASN A 467 -14.54 -19.24 -13.44
CA ASN A 467 -15.63 -18.40 -13.93
C ASN A 467 -16.45 -17.88 -12.74
N GLY A 468 -16.14 -16.66 -12.30
CA GLY A 468 -16.78 -16.02 -11.14
C GLY A 468 -18.28 -15.80 -11.32
N SER A 469 -18.71 -15.51 -12.55
CA SER A 469 -20.12 -15.24 -12.88
C SER A 469 -21.05 -16.44 -12.69
N MET A 470 -20.52 -17.64 -12.45
CA MET A 470 -21.30 -18.87 -12.27
C MET A 470 -21.55 -19.22 -10.79
N PHE A 471 -20.95 -18.48 -9.86
CA PHE A 471 -21.14 -18.68 -8.42
C PHE A 471 -22.04 -17.58 -7.87
N ASN A 472 -22.99 -17.94 -7.02
CA ASN A 472 -23.91 -16.98 -6.44
C ASN A 472 -23.28 -16.24 -5.25
N LYS A 473 -22.52 -16.97 -4.42
CA LYS A 473 -21.84 -16.41 -3.25
C LYS A 473 -20.44 -16.95 -3.12
N THR A 474 -19.46 -16.04 -3.16
CA THR A 474 -18.05 -16.36 -3.02
C THR A 474 -17.48 -15.62 -1.82
N ILE A 475 -16.86 -16.34 -0.89
CA ILE A 475 -16.39 -15.79 0.39
C ILE A 475 -14.92 -16.11 0.58
N LEU A 476 -14.15 -15.12 1.03
CA LEU A 476 -12.84 -15.31 1.64
C LEU A 476 -13.03 -15.30 3.16
N ARG A 477 -12.94 -16.46 3.78
CA ARG A 477 -13.04 -16.63 5.22
C ARG A 477 -11.64 -16.58 5.82
N LEU A 478 -11.39 -15.60 6.69
CA LEU A 478 -10.09 -15.38 7.32
C LEU A 478 -10.18 -15.48 8.85
N THR A 479 -9.15 -16.05 9.44
CA THR A 479 -8.83 -15.91 10.86
C THR A 479 -7.69 -14.93 10.99
N LEU A 480 -7.98 -13.76 11.55
CA LEU A 480 -7.00 -12.72 11.85
C LEU A 480 -6.57 -12.85 13.32
N GLN A 481 -5.42 -12.26 13.64
CA GLN A 481 -4.99 -12.17 15.03
C GLN A 481 -6.00 -11.38 15.87
N ASP A 482 -6.06 -11.64 17.17
CA ASP A 482 -6.92 -10.88 18.07
C ASP A 482 -6.11 -9.81 18.82
N PRO A 483 -6.34 -8.50 18.58
CA PRO A 483 -5.62 -7.43 19.27
C PRO A 483 -5.88 -7.48 20.78
N PRO A 484 -4.85 -7.35 21.64
CA PRO A 484 -5.04 -7.34 23.08
C PRO A 484 -5.88 -6.13 23.52
N PHE A 485 -6.67 -6.29 24.57
CA PHE A 485 -7.45 -5.18 25.14
C PHE A 485 -6.52 -4.18 25.85
N THR A 486 -6.80 -2.88 25.72
CA THR A 486 -6.01 -1.80 26.37
C THR A 486 -6.18 -1.78 27.88
N GLN A 487 -7.31 -2.25 28.39
CA GLN A 487 -7.53 -2.55 29.80
C GLN A 487 -8.16 -3.93 29.88
N ASN A 488 -7.53 -4.84 30.64
CA ASN A 488 -8.22 -6.07 31.01
C ASN A 488 -9.48 -5.68 31.80
N PRO A 489 -10.64 -6.28 31.51
CA PRO A 489 -11.83 -6.06 32.31
C PRO A 489 -11.55 -6.57 33.73
N LEU A 490 -11.11 -5.66 34.60
CA LEU A 490 -10.98 -5.95 36.02
C LEU A 490 -12.39 -5.99 36.57
N VAL A 491 -12.90 -7.21 36.77
CA VAL A 491 -14.04 -7.41 37.66
C VAL A 491 -13.56 -7.07 39.06
N LEU A 492 -13.79 -5.83 39.49
CA LEU A 492 -13.57 -5.45 40.88
C LEU A 492 -14.71 -6.04 41.69
N GLN A 493 -14.41 -7.11 42.43
CA GLN A 493 -15.32 -7.65 43.42
C GLN A 493 -15.29 -6.71 44.64
N GLY A 494 -16.27 -5.83 44.73
CA GLY A 494 -16.44 -4.92 45.86
C GLY A 494 -17.39 -5.52 46.89
N CYS A 495 -17.19 -5.21 48.17
CA CYS A 495 -18.18 -5.46 49.22
C CYS A 495 -18.78 -4.12 49.63
N ILE A 496 -20.11 -4.01 49.59
CA ILE A 496 -20.85 -2.83 50.05
C ILE A 496 -21.78 -3.20 51.21
N LEU A 497 -22.16 -2.21 52.01
CA LEU A 497 -23.16 -2.41 53.06
C LEU A 497 -24.54 -2.68 52.43
N LYS A 498 -25.19 -3.75 52.88
CA LYS A 498 -26.53 -4.17 52.43
C LYS A 498 -27.57 -3.05 52.60
N SER A 499 -27.46 -2.25 53.66
CA SER A 499 -28.35 -1.12 53.94
C SER A 499 -28.25 0.00 52.91
N THR A 500 -27.14 0.10 52.19
CA THR A 500 -26.88 1.16 51.21
C THR A 500 -26.95 0.68 49.77
N ALA A 501 -27.29 -0.60 49.56
CA ALA A 501 -27.22 -1.25 48.24
C ALA A 501 -28.15 -0.64 47.17
N LEU A 502 -29.23 0.05 47.57
CA LEU A 502 -30.17 0.72 46.66
C LEU A 502 -30.01 2.25 46.66
N SER A 503 -28.97 2.78 47.30
CA SER A 503 -28.63 4.21 47.27
C SER A 503 -27.98 4.58 45.93
N ALA A 504 -28.11 5.83 45.50
CA ALA A 504 -27.39 6.37 44.34
C ALA A 504 -25.86 6.32 44.52
N ALA A 505 -25.38 6.23 45.76
CA ALA A 505 -23.97 6.00 46.12
C ALA A 505 -23.89 4.96 47.24
N PRO A 506 -23.75 3.65 46.93
CA PRO A 506 -23.58 2.62 47.93
C PRO A 506 -22.24 2.76 48.67
N VAL A 507 -22.21 2.45 49.97
CA VAL A 507 -21.03 2.63 50.82
C VAL A 507 -20.15 1.37 50.75
N ASN A 508 -18.90 1.54 50.31
CA ASN A 508 -17.90 0.49 50.29
C ASN A 508 -17.46 0.11 51.71
N VAL A 509 -17.31 -1.20 51.96
CA VAL A 509 -16.74 -1.72 53.20
C VAL A 509 -15.25 -1.39 53.25
N THR A 510 -14.88 -0.55 54.20
CA THR A 510 -13.50 -0.19 54.57
C THR A 510 -13.24 -0.49 56.05
N ASN A 511 -12.00 -0.37 56.51
CA ASN A 511 -11.61 -0.63 57.91
C ASN A 511 -12.30 0.28 58.95
N ASN A 512 -13.00 1.34 58.50
CA ASN A 512 -13.69 2.31 59.35
C ASN A 512 -15.22 2.27 59.17
N THR A 513 -15.77 1.17 58.64
CA THR A 513 -17.20 1.08 58.34
C THR A 513 -18.02 1.00 59.64
N PRO A 514 -19.11 1.77 59.79
CA PRO A 514 -19.96 1.71 60.98
C PRO A 514 -20.49 0.30 61.22
N GLY A 515 -20.22 -0.27 62.40
CA GLY A 515 -20.60 -1.64 62.76
C GLY A 515 -19.47 -2.68 62.60
N ASP A 516 -18.32 -2.29 62.06
CA ASP A 516 -17.13 -3.13 62.05
C ASP A 516 -16.54 -3.23 63.47
N ILE A 517 -16.34 -4.47 63.95
CA ILE A 517 -15.76 -4.75 65.26
C ILE A 517 -14.33 -5.23 65.04
N PRO A 518 -13.30 -4.54 65.57
CA PRO A 518 -11.92 -4.97 65.47
C PRO A 518 -11.75 -6.44 65.90
N GLY A 519 -11.28 -7.30 64.98
CA GLY A 519 -11.05 -8.72 65.21
C GLY A 519 -12.26 -9.66 65.00
N ARG A 520 -13.48 -9.13 64.76
CA ARG A 520 -14.68 -9.94 64.43
C ARG A 520 -15.30 -9.60 63.07
N GLY A 521 -15.01 -8.43 62.51
CA GLY A 521 -15.51 -8.00 61.20
C GLY A 521 -17.02 -7.72 61.18
N LEU A 522 -17.54 -7.37 59.99
CA LEU A 522 -18.97 -7.29 59.71
C LEU A 522 -19.58 -8.69 59.55
N ARG A 523 -20.85 -8.86 59.93
CA ARG A 523 -21.55 -10.13 59.77
C ARG A 523 -21.96 -10.37 58.30
N PRO A 524 -22.03 -11.62 57.82
CA PRO A 524 -22.40 -11.92 56.43
C PRO A 524 -23.78 -11.40 55.98
N ASP A 525 -24.70 -11.18 56.92
CA ASP A 525 -26.03 -10.62 56.65
C ASP A 525 -26.03 -9.10 56.40
N GLN A 526 -24.93 -8.41 56.72
CA GLN A 526 -24.79 -6.95 56.64
C GLN A 526 -24.08 -6.45 55.38
N VAL A 527 -23.47 -7.36 54.61
CA VAL A 527 -22.68 -7.05 53.40
C VAL A 527 -23.25 -7.74 52.18
N ILE A 528 -23.09 -7.11 51.02
CA ILE A 528 -23.41 -7.69 49.71
C ILE A 528 -22.16 -7.59 48.84
N SER A 529 -21.81 -8.66 48.13
CA SER A 529 -20.82 -8.59 47.07
C SER A 529 -21.45 -7.94 45.83
N VAL A 530 -20.85 -6.85 45.38
CA VAL A 530 -21.17 -6.23 44.10
C VAL A 530 -20.11 -6.59 43.08
N VAL A 531 -20.59 -7.00 41.92
CA VAL A 531 -19.79 -7.19 40.72
C VAL A 531 -20.01 -5.94 39.89
N THR A 532 -19.03 -5.04 39.81
CA THR A 532 -19.10 -3.94 38.86
C THR A 532 -19.13 -4.50 37.45
N LYS A 533 -20.03 -3.99 36.60
CA LYS A 533 -20.02 -4.31 35.17
C LYS A 533 -18.60 -4.00 34.66
N PRO A 534 -17.93 -4.93 33.95
CA PRO A 534 -16.63 -4.63 33.37
C PRO A 534 -16.78 -3.40 32.47
N ALA A 535 -15.81 -2.49 32.54
CA ALA A 535 -15.69 -1.44 31.53
C ALA A 535 -15.65 -2.10 30.15
N ASP A 536 -16.30 -1.51 29.15
CA ASP A 536 -16.31 -2.07 27.79
C ASP A 536 -14.85 -2.21 27.36
N ALA A 537 -14.42 -3.44 27.09
CA ALA A 537 -13.04 -3.74 26.73
C ALA A 537 -12.79 -3.17 25.33
N VAL A 538 -12.17 -1.99 25.26
CA VAL A 538 -11.86 -1.33 23.99
C VAL A 538 -10.60 -1.96 23.41
N ARG A 539 -10.69 -2.41 22.16
CA ARG A 539 -9.50 -2.83 21.40
C ARG A 539 -8.78 -1.58 20.88
N PRO A 540 -7.45 -1.50 21.01
CA PRO A 540 -6.70 -0.33 20.54
C PRO A 540 -6.76 -0.18 19.01
N TYR A 541 -6.90 -1.30 18.31
CA TYR A 541 -7.03 -1.35 16.86
C TYR A 541 -7.80 -2.60 16.44
N THR A 542 -8.31 -2.55 15.22
CA THR A 542 -8.85 -3.67 14.42
C THR A 542 -8.14 -3.72 13.06
N TYR A 543 -8.39 -4.72 12.24
CA TYR A 543 -7.82 -4.81 10.89
C TYR A 543 -8.82 -4.37 9.81
N THR A 544 -8.30 -3.69 8.81
CA THR A 544 -8.95 -3.43 7.53
C THR A 544 -8.33 -4.35 6.49
N VAL A 545 -9.14 -5.21 5.88
CA VAL A 545 -8.67 -6.11 4.82
C VAL A 545 -9.15 -5.56 3.48
N THR A 546 -8.20 -5.37 2.57
CA THR A 546 -8.48 -5.01 1.19
C THR A 546 -8.16 -6.20 0.30
N VAL A 547 -9.15 -6.64 -0.46
CA VAL A 547 -9.07 -7.78 -1.38
C VAL A 547 -9.18 -7.28 -2.81
N TYR A 548 -8.29 -7.78 -3.65
CA TYR A 548 -8.15 -7.52 -5.06
C TYR A 548 -8.42 -8.80 -5.84
N VAL A 549 -9.45 -8.78 -6.68
CA VAL A 549 -9.81 -9.88 -7.56
C VAL A 549 -9.43 -9.47 -8.98
N GLU A 550 -8.41 -10.11 -9.53
CA GLU A 550 -8.03 -9.93 -10.92
C GLU A 550 -8.86 -10.87 -11.80
N SER A 551 -9.45 -10.34 -12.87
CA SER A 551 -10.18 -11.12 -13.85
C SER A 551 -9.88 -10.70 -15.28
N TYR A 552 -10.02 -11.65 -16.21
CA TYR A 552 -10.00 -11.35 -17.63
C TYR A 552 -11.36 -10.86 -18.10
N ASN A 553 -11.30 -9.82 -18.90
CA ASN A 553 -12.38 -9.42 -19.78
C ASN A 553 -11.79 -9.24 -21.19
N PHE A 554 -12.63 -8.92 -22.16
CA PHE A 554 -12.21 -8.70 -23.53
C PHE A 554 -12.68 -7.34 -24.01
N LEU A 555 -11.77 -6.59 -24.63
CA LEU A 555 -12.09 -5.37 -25.35
C LEU A 555 -12.19 -5.73 -26.83
N ARG A 556 -13.37 -5.53 -27.43
CA ARG A 556 -13.55 -5.72 -28.86
C ARG A 556 -13.67 -4.38 -29.55
N ILE A 557 -12.87 -4.18 -30.59
CA ILE A 557 -12.90 -3.00 -31.44
C ILE A 557 -13.45 -3.42 -32.79
N THR A 558 -14.64 -2.92 -33.13
CA THR A 558 -15.28 -3.16 -34.42
C THR A 558 -15.80 -1.85 -34.99
N ARG A 559 -15.58 -1.63 -36.29
CA ARG A 559 -16.11 -0.47 -37.04
C ARG A 559 -15.85 0.88 -36.38
N GLY A 560 -14.69 1.08 -35.76
CA GLY A 560 -14.32 2.38 -35.16
C GLY A 560 -14.77 2.58 -33.71
N ILE A 561 -15.40 1.58 -33.08
CA ILE A 561 -15.94 1.67 -31.71
C ILE A 561 -15.34 0.55 -30.85
N ALA A 562 -14.91 0.88 -29.64
CA ALA A 562 -14.52 -0.11 -28.63
C ALA A 562 -15.66 -0.39 -27.66
N ASN A 563 -15.89 -1.66 -27.34
CA ASN A 563 -16.77 -2.06 -26.24
C ASN A 563 -16.15 -3.23 -25.47
N VAL A 564 -16.39 -3.24 -24.16
CA VAL A 564 -16.13 -4.41 -23.33
C VAL A 564 -17.15 -5.50 -23.67
N VAL A 565 -16.70 -6.74 -23.86
CA VAL A 565 -17.55 -7.86 -24.28
C VAL A 565 -18.51 -8.27 -23.17
N PHE A 566 -18.03 -8.31 -21.92
CA PHE A 566 -18.84 -8.69 -20.77
C PHE A 566 -19.06 -7.48 -19.87
N SER A 567 -20.30 -6.96 -19.84
CA SER A 567 -20.76 -6.00 -18.84
C SER A 567 -21.30 -6.77 -17.65
N SER A 568 -20.64 -6.67 -16.50
CA SER A 568 -21.05 -7.34 -15.28
C SER A 568 -21.01 -6.47 -14.04
#